data_AF-A0A6A3X8J0-F1
#
_entry.id   AF-A0A6A3X8J0-F1
#
_cell.length_a   1.000
_cell.length_b   1.000
_cell.length_c   1.000
_cell.angle_alpha   90.00
_cell.angle_beta   90.00
_cell.angle_gamma   90.00
#
_symmetry.space_group_name_H-M   'P 1'
#
loop_
_entity.id
_entity.type
_entity.pdbx_description
1 polymer ?
#
loop_
_entity_poly.entity_id
_entity_poly.type
_entity_poly.pdbx_seq_one_letter_code
_entity_poly.pdbx_strand_id
1 'polypeptide(L)'
;MHSTRISSTVRLRPGGQALVVTDVQGKAPEDATVLIEGLQEVDATVRVARTLCTVHNGKVLVEVCNASTEEVIFSKITLLAAATVVPETAFASSASTDGGKTPASEESRTQPEENPSWIDSILSATATDASSSQGMMPELEKVLQEELDVDFSDSKLNEEQRALLRSLLELFRDIKPSGRA
;
A
#
# COMPACT_ATOMS: atom_id res chain seq x y z
N MET A 1 -15.62 -18.96 8.87
CA MET A 1 -15.15 -17.60 9.22
C MET A 1 -14.28 -17.70 10.46
N HIS A 2 -13.11 -17.07 10.48
CA HIS A 2 -12.20 -17.03 11.64
C HIS A 2 -12.19 -15.60 12.17
N SER A 3 -11.77 -15.40 13.41
CA SER A 3 -11.66 -14.06 14.00
C SER A 3 -10.34 -13.90 14.72
N THR A 4 -9.91 -12.68 14.95
CA THR A 4 -8.66 -12.41 15.68
C THR A 4 -8.90 -11.60 16.94
N ARG A 5 -8.08 -11.86 17.97
CA ARG A 5 -8.20 -11.23 19.29
C ARG A 5 -6.85 -10.71 19.76
N ILE A 6 -6.84 -9.51 20.33
CA ILE A 6 -5.62 -8.90 20.83
C ILE A 6 -5.08 -9.65 22.07
N SER A 7 -3.80 -10.05 22.01
CA SER A 7 -3.13 -10.82 23.07
C SER A 7 -2.60 -9.96 24.23
N SER A 8 -2.41 -8.65 24.01
CA SER A 8 -1.89 -7.69 25.00
C SER A 8 -2.57 -6.32 24.89
N THR A 9 -2.74 -5.62 26.01
CA THR A 9 -3.30 -4.26 25.99
C THR A 9 -2.37 -3.28 25.29
N VAL A 10 -2.93 -2.47 24.39
CA VAL A 10 -2.20 -1.45 23.61
C VAL A 10 -2.92 -0.12 23.72
N ARG A 11 -2.16 0.96 23.90
CA ARG A 11 -2.68 2.34 23.93
C ARG A 11 -2.17 3.06 22.68
N LEU A 12 -3.09 3.63 21.91
CA LEU A 12 -2.76 4.41 20.71
C LEU A 12 -3.23 5.84 20.88
N ARG A 13 -2.29 6.78 20.72
CA ARG A 13 -2.60 8.20 20.56
C ARG A 13 -3.35 8.45 19.25
N PRO A 14 -4.08 9.56 19.11
CA PRO A 14 -4.68 9.97 17.84
C PRO A 14 -3.65 9.90 16.70
N GLY A 15 -4.00 9.26 15.59
CA GLY A 15 -3.11 9.03 14.44
C GLY A 15 -2.01 7.98 14.66
N GLY A 16 -1.88 7.41 15.86
CA GLY A 16 -0.87 6.41 16.19
C GLY A 16 -1.14 5.06 15.53
N GLN A 17 -0.06 4.32 15.26
CA GLN A 17 -0.10 2.97 14.70
C GLN A 17 0.69 2.02 15.60
N ALA A 18 0.26 0.76 15.69
CA ALA A 18 1.02 -0.28 16.35
C ALA A 18 0.87 -1.63 15.68
N LEU A 19 1.91 -2.43 15.87
CA LEU A 19 1.89 -3.85 15.57
C LEU A 19 1.46 -4.64 16.79
N VAL A 20 0.40 -5.43 16.63
CA VAL A 20 -0.22 -6.16 17.71
C VAL A 20 -0.28 -7.63 17.36
N VAL A 21 0.24 -8.45 18.28
CA VAL A 21 0.10 -9.90 18.18
C VAL A 21 -1.34 -10.26 18.53
N THR A 22 -2.02 -10.94 17.61
CA THR A 22 -3.39 -11.39 17.81
C THR A 22 -3.50 -12.90 17.66
N ASP A 23 -4.38 -13.49 18.46
CA ASP A 23 -4.71 -14.91 18.39
C ASP A 23 -5.77 -15.13 17.31
N VAL A 24 -5.52 -16.05 16.38
CA VAL A 24 -6.50 -16.47 15.37
C VAL A 24 -7.42 -17.52 15.97
N GLN A 25 -8.69 -17.19 16.11
CA GLN A 25 -9.75 -18.10 16.54
C GLN A 25 -10.27 -18.90 15.34
N GLY A 26 -10.05 -20.21 15.38
CA GLY A 26 -10.43 -21.13 14.31
C GLY A 26 -9.31 -22.14 14.03
N LYS A 27 -9.49 -22.99 13.01
CA LYS A 27 -8.46 -23.90 12.53
C LYS A 27 -7.78 -23.34 11.27
N ALA A 28 -7.11 -22.20 11.41
CA ALA A 28 -6.19 -21.76 10.36
C ALA A 28 -4.96 -22.68 10.36
N PRO A 29 -4.52 -23.19 9.20
CA PRO A 29 -3.27 -23.95 9.12
C PRO A 29 -2.06 -23.09 9.51
N GLU A 30 -1.02 -23.73 10.03
CA GLU A 30 0.28 -23.09 10.22
C GLU A 30 0.84 -22.62 8.87
N ASP A 31 1.55 -21.49 8.86
CA ASP A 31 2.14 -20.85 7.67
C ASP A 31 1.14 -20.40 6.60
N ALA A 32 -0.17 -20.54 6.86
CA ALA A 32 -1.20 -20.07 5.95
C ALA A 32 -1.21 -18.54 5.85
N THR A 33 -1.37 -18.04 4.63
CA THR A 33 -1.70 -16.63 4.39
C THR A 33 -3.16 -16.38 4.77
N VAL A 34 -3.40 -15.37 5.59
CA VAL A 34 -4.74 -14.93 6.01
C VAL A 34 -4.95 -13.46 5.68
N LEU A 35 -6.14 -13.15 5.18
CA LEU A 35 -6.65 -11.80 5.04
C LEU A 35 -7.36 -11.40 6.34
N ILE A 36 -7.00 -10.25 6.88
CA ILE A 36 -7.46 -9.66 8.13
C ILE A 36 -8.24 -8.39 7.78
N GLU A 37 -9.50 -8.36 8.16
CA GLU A 37 -10.41 -7.26 7.84
C GLU A 37 -11.02 -6.70 9.12
N GLY A 38 -11.00 -5.37 9.26
CA GLY A 38 -11.66 -4.71 10.39
C GLY A 38 -13.14 -5.05 10.44
N LEU A 39 -13.65 -5.31 11.64
CA LEU A 39 -15.07 -5.59 11.87
C LEU A 39 -15.84 -4.28 12.09
N GLN A 40 -17.08 -4.20 11.61
CA GLN A 40 -17.94 -3.03 11.85
C GLN A 40 -18.35 -2.91 13.33
N GLU A 41 -18.36 -4.03 14.05
CA GLU A 41 -18.69 -4.07 15.48
C GLU A 41 -17.53 -3.60 16.37
N VAL A 42 -16.33 -3.47 15.82
CA VAL A 42 -15.18 -2.86 16.49
C VAL A 42 -15.28 -1.36 16.29
N ASP A 43 -15.03 -0.59 17.35
CA ASP A 43 -15.07 0.87 17.33
C ASP A 43 -14.43 1.41 16.04
N ALA A 44 -15.23 2.10 15.22
CA ALA A 44 -14.85 2.58 13.89
C ALA A 44 -13.63 3.52 13.92
N THR A 45 -13.25 3.98 15.10
CA THR A 45 -12.03 4.73 15.34
C THR A 45 -10.75 3.88 15.21
N VAL A 46 -10.85 2.56 15.23
CA VAL A 46 -9.71 1.66 15.03
C VAL A 46 -9.80 1.05 13.65
N ARG A 47 -8.73 1.19 12.86
CA ARG A 47 -8.63 0.53 11.56
C ARG A 47 -7.50 -0.47 11.53
N VAL A 48 -7.73 -1.55 10.79
CA VAL A 48 -6.67 -2.49 10.39
C VAL A 48 -5.97 -1.89 9.19
N ALA A 49 -4.68 -1.60 9.32
CA ALA A 49 -3.87 -1.00 8.25
C ALA A 49 -3.16 -2.07 7.39
N ARG A 50 -2.78 -3.22 7.99
CA ARG A 50 -2.24 -4.38 7.27
C ARG A 50 -3.21 -5.54 7.31
N THR A 51 -3.62 -5.94 6.11
CA THR A 51 -4.66 -6.94 5.92
C THR A 51 -4.10 -8.30 5.55
N LEU A 52 -2.92 -8.44 4.95
CA LEU A 52 -2.36 -9.75 4.60
C LEU A 52 -1.30 -10.20 5.61
N CYS A 53 -1.54 -11.33 6.30
CA CYS A 53 -0.69 -11.84 7.38
C CYS A 53 -0.40 -13.34 7.20
N THR A 54 0.67 -13.82 7.84
CA THR A 54 0.99 -15.26 7.90
C THR A 54 0.74 -15.77 9.32
N VAL A 55 0.10 -16.93 9.43
CA VAL A 55 -0.17 -17.57 10.72
C VAL A 55 1.09 -18.25 11.25
N HIS A 56 1.46 -17.94 12.49
CA HIS A 56 2.54 -18.60 13.20
C HIS A 56 2.09 -18.96 14.63
N ASN A 57 2.09 -20.25 14.95
CA ASN A 57 1.59 -20.83 16.19
C ASN A 57 0.18 -20.33 16.56
N GLY A 58 -0.72 -20.30 15.57
CA GLY A 58 -2.09 -19.79 15.71
C GLY A 58 -2.20 -18.28 15.99
N LYS A 59 -1.12 -17.51 15.80
CA LYS A 59 -1.07 -16.05 15.99
C LYS A 59 -0.72 -15.35 14.69
N VAL A 60 -1.12 -14.09 14.59
CA VAL A 60 -0.75 -13.19 13.48
C VAL A 60 -0.34 -11.83 14.03
N LEU A 61 0.37 -11.07 13.21
CA LEU A 61 0.80 -9.73 13.55
C LEU A 61 -0.03 -8.71 12.76
N VAL A 62 -0.97 -8.06 13.44
CA VAL A 62 -1.91 -7.10 12.81
C VAL A 62 -1.41 -5.70 13.06
N GLU A 63 -1.38 -4.88 12.01
CA GLU A 63 -1.19 -3.44 12.18
C GLU A 63 -2.53 -2.76 12.39
N VAL A 64 -2.64 -2.03 13.49
CA VAL A 64 -3.81 -1.22 13.83
C VAL A 64 -3.43 0.24 13.88
N CYS A 65 -4.35 1.11 13.49
CA CYS A 65 -4.21 2.54 13.61
C CYS A 65 -5.41 3.16 14.33
N ASN A 66 -5.12 4.21 15.10
CA ASN A 66 -6.13 5.03 15.73
C ASN A 66 -6.51 6.18 14.78
N ALA A 67 -7.68 6.07 14.17
CA ALA A 67 -8.31 7.10 13.35
C ALA A 67 -9.16 8.09 14.15
N SER A 68 -9.26 7.93 15.47
CA SER A 68 -9.91 8.89 16.37
C SER A 68 -9.10 10.16 16.55
N THR A 69 -9.77 11.21 17.03
CA THR A 69 -9.16 12.39 17.66
C THR A 69 -8.80 12.18 19.13
N GLU A 70 -9.26 11.08 19.72
CA GLU A 70 -9.06 10.70 21.14
C GLU A 70 -8.08 9.53 21.27
N GLU A 71 -7.56 9.30 22.47
CA GLU A 71 -6.74 8.12 22.75
C GLU A 71 -7.61 6.85 22.79
N VAL A 72 -7.14 5.77 22.15
CA VAL A 72 -7.83 4.47 22.14
C VAL A 72 -7.02 3.43 22.91
N ILE A 73 -7.72 2.64 23.72
CA ILE A 73 -7.13 1.54 24.49
C ILE A 73 -7.75 0.22 24.07
N PHE A 74 -6.91 -0.66 23.53
CA PHE A 74 -7.28 -2.05 23.28
C PHE A 74 -7.14 -2.84 24.56
N SER A 75 -8.24 -3.29 25.13
CA SER A 75 -8.17 -4.33 26.14
C SER A 75 -7.74 -5.65 25.50
N LYS A 76 -6.90 -6.41 26.21
CA LYS A 76 -6.79 -7.86 25.98
C LYS A 76 -8.21 -8.40 25.87
N ILE A 77 -8.41 -9.41 25.03
CA ILE A 77 -9.71 -10.06 24.81
C ILE A 77 -10.65 -9.38 23.79
N THR A 78 -10.36 -8.17 23.32
CA THR A 78 -11.18 -7.51 22.30
C THR A 78 -11.04 -8.20 20.94
N LEU A 79 -12.19 -8.53 20.35
CA LEU A 79 -12.29 -8.98 18.96
C LEU A 79 -11.83 -7.81 18.08
N LEU A 80 -10.86 -8.02 17.20
CA LEU A 80 -10.28 -6.93 16.43
C LEU A 80 -10.72 -6.96 14.97
N ALA A 81 -10.72 -8.14 14.38
CA ALA A 81 -10.86 -8.30 12.95
C ALA A 81 -11.37 -9.70 12.59
N ALA A 82 -12.01 -9.82 11.44
CA ALA A 82 -12.25 -11.10 10.78
C ALA A 82 -10.94 -11.60 10.18
N ALA A 83 -10.79 -12.93 10.10
CA ALA A 83 -9.71 -13.59 9.40
C ALA A 83 -10.27 -14.59 8.38
N THR A 84 -9.72 -14.54 7.16
CA THR A 84 -10.06 -15.44 6.05
C THR A 84 -8.78 -16.05 5.51
N VAL A 85 -8.69 -17.38 5.49
CA VAL A 85 -7.55 -18.08 4.88
C VAL A 85 -7.57 -17.83 3.38
N VAL A 86 -6.46 -17.34 2.85
CA VAL A 86 -6.26 -17.10 1.42
C VAL A 86 -5.73 -18.39 0.80
N PRO A 87 -6.41 -18.97 -0.20
CA PRO A 87 -5.90 -20.15 -0.90
C PRO A 87 -4.56 -19.83 -1.59
N GLU A 88 -3.62 -20.78 -1.60
CA GLU A 88 -2.33 -20.62 -2.30
C GLU A 88 -2.50 -20.31 -3.79
N THR A 89 -3.56 -20.85 -4.41
CA THR A 89 -3.90 -20.58 -5.80
C THR A 89 -4.25 -19.12 -6.07
N ALA A 90 -4.58 -18.32 -5.05
CA ALA A 90 -4.85 -16.89 -5.21
C ALA A 90 -3.60 -16.08 -5.59
N PHE A 91 -2.40 -16.62 -5.30
CA PHE A 91 -1.11 -16.03 -5.68
C PHE A 91 -0.42 -16.79 -6.82
N ALA A 92 -1.04 -17.86 -7.33
CA ALA A 92 -0.47 -18.61 -8.43
C ALA A 92 -0.47 -17.73 -9.68
N SER A 93 0.72 -17.44 -10.20
CA SER A 93 0.86 -16.90 -11.55
C SER A 93 0.26 -17.92 -12.52
N SER A 94 -0.61 -17.48 -13.42
CA SER A 94 -1.08 -18.31 -14.52
C SER A 94 0.09 -18.51 -15.49
N ALA A 95 1.02 -19.39 -15.12
CA ALA A 95 1.98 -19.92 -16.07
C ALA A 95 1.15 -20.67 -17.12
N SER A 96 0.99 -20.05 -18.28
CA SER A 96 0.57 -20.76 -19.49
C SER A 96 1.43 -22.01 -19.56
N THR A 97 0.79 -23.16 -19.54
CA THR A 97 1.44 -24.42 -19.90
C THR A 97 1.83 -24.30 -21.37
N ASP A 98 2.98 -23.70 -21.67
CA ASP A 98 3.68 -23.98 -22.91
C ASP A 98 4.34 -25.34 -22.75
N GLY A 99 3.48 -26.36 -22.73
CA GLY A 99 3.87 -27.74 -22.85
C GLY A 99 4.32 -27.95 -24.28
N GLY A 100 5.63 -27.87 -24.49
CA GLY A 100 6.28 -28.09 -25.77
C GLY A 100 5.68 -29.26 -26.54
N LYS A 101 5.06 -28.93 -27.68
CA LYS A 101 4.86 -29.83 -28.80
C LYS A 101 4.76 -29.01 -30.09
N THR A 102 5.90 -28.78 -30.72
CA THR A 102 5.96 -28.47 -32.16
C THR A 102 5.61 -29.74 -32.93
N PRO A 103 4.84 -29.65 -34.04
CA PRO A 103 5.53 -29.73 -35.32
C PRO A 103 5.11 -28.67 -36.35
N ALA A 104 6.15 -28.15 -37.01
CA ALA A 104 6.30 -27.55 -38.34
C ALA A 104 5.10 -26.90 -39.07
N SER A 105 5.22 -25.60 -39.35
CA SER A 105 5.39 -25.10 -40.74
C SER A 105 5.71 -23.58 -40.76
N GLU A 106 6.91 -23.28 -41.29
CA GLU A 106 7.26 -22.17 -42.19
C GLU A 106 7.08 -20.69 -41.75
N GLU A 107 8.23 -20.10 -41.41
CA GLU A 107 8.80 -18.90 -42.03
C GLU A 107 8.10 -17.52 -41.86
N SER A 108 8.53 -16.78 -40.83
CA SER A 108 9.05 -15.42 -41.05
C SER A 108 9.85 -14.93 -39.84
N ARG A 109 11.07 -14.48 -40.12
CA ARG A 109 11.98 -13.82 -39.19
C ARG A 109 11.58 -12.36 -39.00
N THR A 110 11.35 -11.95 -37.76
CA THR A 110 11.77 -10.63 -37.26
C THR A 110 11.96 -10.67 -35.74
N GLN A 111 12.99 -9.97 -35.28
CA GLN A 111 13.61 -9.93 -33.94
C GLN A 111 12.75 -9.18 -32.89
N PRO A 112 13.15 -9.16 -31.59
CA PRO A 112 12.25 -9.15 -30.43
C PRO A 112 11.86 -7.75 -29.97
N GLU A 113 10.61 -7.59 -29.57
CA GLU A 113 10.13 -6.41 -28.83
C GLU A 113 9.57 -6.91 -27.49
N GLU A 114 10.42 -6.83 -26.47
CA GLU A 114 10.02 -6.94 -25.07
C GLU A 114 9.25 -5.67 -24.70
N ASN A 115 7.93 -5.77 -24.58
CA ASN A 115 7.11 -4.73 -23.98
C ASN A 115 6.06 -5.40 -23.09
N PRO A 116 6.26 -5.49 -21.76
CA PRO A 116 5.20 -5.91 -20.88
C PRO A 116 4.18 -4.76 -20.74
N SER A 117 2.96 -5.01 -21.20
CA SER A 117 1.81 -4.09 -21.26
C SER A 117 1.17 -3.77 -19.90
N TRP A 118 1.95 -3.75 -18.82
CA TRP A 118 1.43 -3.69 -17.44
C TRP A 118 1.45 -2.30 -16.78
N ILE A 119 2.04 -1.29 -17.44
CA ILE A 119 2.19 0.05 -16.84
C ILE A 119 1.01 1.02 -17.09
N ASP A 120 -0.04 0.61 -17.79
CA ASP A 120 -1.07 1.54 -18.27
C ASP A 120 -2.32 1.68 -17.38
N SER A 121 -2.28 1.40 -16.07
CA SER A 121 -3.51 1.57 -15.27
C SER A 121 -3.29 1.88 -13.80
N ILE A 122 -2.83 3.09 -13.47
CA ILE A 122 -3.04 3.66 -12.13
C ILE A 122 -3.42 5.16 -12.23
N LEU A 123 -4.63 5.44 -11.73
CA LEU A 123 -5.30 6.72 -11.38
C LEU A 123 -6.13 7.45 -12.44
N SER A 124 -7.44 7.23 -12.38
CA SER A 124 -8.45 8.26 -12.69
C SER A 124 -9.43 8.36 -11.52
N ALA A 125 -9.37 9.47 -10.80
CA ALA A 125 -10.41 9.93 -9.90
C ALA A 125 -10.50 11.45 -10.06
N THR A 126 -11.36 11.90 -10.97
CA THR A 126 -11.72 13.31 -11.11
C THR A 126 -12.86 13.62 -10.15
N ALA A 127 -12.64 14.58 -9.24
CA ALA A 127 -13.70 15.32 -8.59
C ALA A 127 -13.69 16.72 -9.19
N THR A 128 -14.73 17.01 -9.98
CA THR A 128 -15.08 18.35 -10.43
C THR A 128 -15.57 19.16 -9.24
N ASP A 129 -14.97 20.31 -8.96
CA ASP A 129 -15.78 21.54 -8.80
C ASP A 129 -14.94 22.81 -8.89
N ALA A 130 -15.54 23.79 -9.55
CA ALA A 130 -14.98 25.09 -9.89
C ALA A 130 -15.19 26.11 -8.76
N SER A 131 -14.21 26.99 -8.51
CA SER A 131 -14.36 28.44 -8.71
C SER A 131 -13.21 29.27 -8.09
N SER A 132 -12.77 30.22 -8.93
CA SER A 132 -12.15 31.55 -8.75
C SER A 132 -11.27 31.92 -7.54
N SER A 133 -10.04 32.34 -7.90
CA SER A 133 -9.30 33.58 -7.56
C SER A 133 -8.96 33.86 -6.08
N GLN A 134 -7.81 34.41 -5.66
CA GLN A 134 -6.83 35.30 -6.28
C GLN A 134 -5.62 35.42 -5.33
N GLY A 135 -4.41 35.65 -5.84
CA GLY A 135 -3.31 36.30 -5.10
C GLY A 135 -2.12 35.40 -4.71
N MET A 136 -1.17 35.19 -5.62
CA MET A 136 0.06 34.43 -5.37
C MET A 136 1.23 35.41 -5.12
N MET A 137 1.89 35.30 -3.96
CA MET A 137 3.09 36.08 -3.64
C MET A 137 4.31 35.49 -4.36
N PRO A 138 5.10 36.29 -5.11
CA PRO A 138 6.18 35.80 -5.97
C PRO A 138 7.41 35.25 -5.22
N GLU A 139 7.51 35.50 -3.91
CA GLU A 139 8.67 35.11 -3.10
C GLU A 139 8.68 33.61 -2.73
N LEU A 140 7.51 32.97 -2.65
CA LEU A 140 7.34 31.54 -2.36
C LEU A 140 7.67 30.64 -3.56
N GLU A 141 7.37 31.10 -4.78
CA GLU A 141 7.70 30.35 -6.00
C GLU A 141 9.21 30.19 -6.18
N LYS A 142 9.99 31.21 -5.79
CA LYS A 142 11.45 31.17 -5.91
C LYS A 142 12.08 30.16 -4.94
N VAL A 143 11.55 30.03 -3.73
CA VAL A 143 12.01 29.07 -2.72
C VAL A 143 11.66 27.63 -3.12
N LEU A 144 10.45 27.39 -3.61
CA LEU A 144 10.03 26.09 -4.14
C LEU A 144 10.87 25.63 -5.34
N GLN A 145 11.34 26.58 -6.15
CA GLN A 145 12.13 26.30 -7.33
C GLN A 145 13.59 25.94 -7.00
N GLU A 146 14.10 26.41 -5.86
CA GLU A 146 15.45 26.10 -5.34
C GLU A 146 15.45 24.82 -4.47
N GLU A 147 14.33 24.45 -3.84
CA GLU A 147 14.23 23.30 -2.94
C GLU A 147 14.10 21.94 -3.66
N LEU A 148 13.71 21.92 -4.95
CA LEU A 148 13.55 20.70 -5.74
C LEU A 148 14.68 20.45 -6.76
N ASP A 149 15.66 21.36 -6.87
CA ASP A 149 16.85 21.15 -7.69
C ASP A 149 17.85 20.27 -6.94
N VAL A 150 17.71 18.95 -7.10
CA VAL A 150 18.50 17.96 -6.36
C VAL A 150 19.76 17.56 -7.13
N ASP A 151 20.93 17.80 -6.52
CA ASP A 151 22.21 17.31 -7.03
C ASP A 151 22.40 15.81 -6.69
N PHE A 152 22.58 14.99 -7.72
CA PHE A 152 22.80 13.55 -7.61
C PHE A 152 24.27 13.14 -7.80
N SER A 153 25.21 14.09 -7.84
CA SER A 153 26.63 13.83 -8.12
C SER A 153 27.24 12.79 -7.16
N ASP A 154 26.86 12.81 -5.89
CA ASP A 154 27.33 11.88 -4.86
C ASP A 154 26.46 10.60 -4.70
N SER A 155 25.43 10.44 -5.54
CA SER A 155 24.47 9.34 -5.43
C SER A 155 24.96 8.05 -6.08
N LYS A 156 24.68 6.89 -5.46
CA LYS A 156 24.93 5.56 -6.04
C LYS A 156 23.94 5.15 -7.14
N LEU A 157 22.96 5.99 -7.45
CA LEU A 157 21.95 5.76 -8.49
C LEU A 157 22.57 5.82 -9.89
N ASN A 158 22.11 4.96 -10.79
CA ASN A 158 22.50 5.01 -12.20
C ASN A 158 21.76 6.15 -12.95
N GLU A 159 22.13 6.42 -14.20
CA GLU A 159 21.59 7.56 -14.95
C GLU A 159 20.07 7.49 -15.15
N GLU A 160 19.54 6.29 -15.43
CA GLU A 160 18.10 6.07 -15.62
C GLU A 160 17.30 6.31 -14.33
N GLN A 161 17.81 5.82 -13.20
CA GLN A 161 17.20 6.05 -11.88
C GLN A 161 17.23 7.52 -11.49
N ARG A 162 18.33 8.23 -11.78
CA ARG A 162 18.45 9.68 -11.57
C ARG A 162 17.45 10.42 -12.45
N ALA A 163 17.31 10.04 -13.72
CA ALA A 163 16.34 10.65 -14.64
C ALA A 163 14.88 10.41 -14.19
N LEU A 164 14.54 9.19 -13.76
CA LEU A 164 13.22 8.85 -13.26
C LEU A 164 12.87 9.64 -11.98
N LEU A 165 13.82 9.72 -11.04
CA LEU A 165 13.62 10.44 -9.79
C LEU A 165 13.47 11.95 -10.03
N ARG A 166 14.24 12.53 -10.96
CA ARG A 166 14.06 13.94 -11.39
C ARG A 166 12.68 14.17 -11.96
N SER A 167 12.22 13.32 -12.87
CA SER A 167 10.88 13.44 -13.46
C SER A 167 9.76 13.32 -12.42
N LEU A 168 9.95 12.46 -11.42
CA LEU A 168 9.02 12.33 -10.29
C LEU A 168 9.01 13.60 -9.42
N LEU A 169 10.18 14.17 -9.09
CA LEU A 169 10.27 15.41 -8.31
C LEU A 169 9.67 16.60 -9.06
N GLU A 170 9.82 16.65 -10.39
CA GLU A 170 9.14 17.64 -11.24
C GLU A 170 7.62 17.54 -11.16
N LEU A 171 7.05 16.34 -10.99
CA LEU A 171 5.60 16.17 -10.80
C LEU A 171 5.09 16.86 -9.53
N PHE A 172 5.92 16.92 -8.48
CA PHE A 172 5.59 17.61 -7.23
C PHE A 172 5.74 19.14 -7.35
N ARG A 173 6.46 19.65 -8.35
CA ARG A 173 6.61 21.10 -8.59
C ARG A 173 5.27 21.79 -8.87
N ASP A 174 4.33 21.07 -9.46
CA ASP A 174 3.01 21.60 -9.81
C ASP A 174 2.00 21.51 -8.64
N ILE A 175 2.40 20.93 -7.51
CA ILE A 175 1.58 20.83 -6.29
C ILE A 175 1.85 22.05 -5.41
N LYS A 176 1.04 23.09 -5.57
CA LYS A 176 1.08 24.28 -4.70
C LYS A 176 0.66 23.90 -3.26
N PRO A 177 1.36 24.40 -2.22
CA PRO A 177 0.99 24.16 -0.84
C PRO A 177 -0.36 24.80 -0.53
N SER A 178 -1.33 23.97 -0.12
CA SER A 178 -2.58 24.43 0.49
C SER A 178 -2.25 24.97 1.88
N GLY A 179 -1.85 26.24 1.96
CA GLY A 179 -1.77 26.97 3.22
C GLY A 179 -3.18 27.25 3.73
N ARG A 180 -3.67 26.42 4.64
CA ARG A 180 -4.75 26.80 5.57
C ARG A 180 -4.10 27.48 6.78
N ALA A 181 -4.55 28.70 7.05
CA ALA A 181 -4.35 29.38 8.34
C ALA A 181 -5.06 28.63 9.48
#